data_AF-A0A9W7GD12-F1
#
_entry.id   AF-A0A9W7GD12-F1
#
_cell.length_a   1.000
_cell.length_b   1.000
_cell.length_c   1.000
_cell.angle_alpha   90.00
_cell.angle_beta   90.00
_cell.angle_gamma   90.00
#
_symmetry.space_group_name_H-M   'P 1'
#
loop_
_entity.id
_entity.type
_entity.pdbx_description
1 polymer ?
#
loop_
_entity_poly.entity_id
_entity_poly.type
_entity_poly.pdbx_seq_one_letter_code
_entity_poly.pdbx_strand_id
1 'polypeptide(L)'
;MADFAKIYAHIPATMALYDALIADATENAPIETSSSTKIQKVRRGAVVRALLTIKRNAATNIERVFRGSVARNFTNETRTAKSRREDLAVFHYHAMILQRTFRGFYSRRYYHDYAARKAYIQSVVEKGNRLRETLAVNLENQRIEEETRMLEKEQEEFKKVTSNLHHLLSTKSMPGIYNSPYVADAPPTAMGIPVEEHLRAGVKDLLKTRLTGKVKMTRDLNGTLRIPIRPPTTRRSLQATGPYDAVEQAEKMEAKLGKKRWAGGARNILGGGKVKDPPYQRGVSEGTPFLDMYKNPFFMRGEPEKAGEKTTVPFYTSVGGNKSSVQPNGIFDVILDAELEGDVNKKVVLRTMKKNAFSKSLGAESDLGGESLIIPETS
;
A
#
# COMPACT_ATOMS: atom_id res chain seq x y z
N MET A 1 -75.86 50.15 114.87
CA MET A 1 -76.59 48.94 115.34
C MET A 1 -77.55 48.39 114.29
N ALA A 2 -78.41 49.20 113.66
CA ALA A 2 -79.42 48.72 112.68
C ALA A 2 -78.85 48.10 111.38
N ASP A 3 -77.72 48.60 110.86
CA ASP A 3 -77.13 48.07 109.63
C ASP A 3 -76.42 46.72 109.83
N PHE A 4 -75.84 46.50 111.01
CA PHE A 4 -75.27 45.20 111.38
C PHE A 4 -76.34 44.12 111.50
N ALA A 5 -77.51 44.44 112.04
CA ALA A 5 -78.63 43.49 112.14
C ALA A 5 -79.16 43.09 110.74
N LYS A 6 -79.20 44.02 109.78
CA LYS A 6 -79.56 43.71 108.38
C LYS A 6 -78.55 42.79 107.72
N ILE A 7 -77.26 43.06 107.89
CA ILE A 7 -76.19 42.19 107.37
C ILE A 7 -76.30 40.80 107.99
N TYR A 8 -76.51 40.71 109.31
CA TYR A 8 -76.64 39.44 110.02
C TYR A 8 -77.86 38.64 109.58
N ALA A 9 -78.98 39.30 109.28
CA ALA A 9 -80.20 38.67 108.75
C ALA A 9 -80.01 38.09 107.33
N HIS A 10 -79.07 38.63 106.54
CA HIS A 10 -78.76 38.14 105.19
C HIS A 10 -77.70 37.05 105.14
N ILE A 11 -76.97 36.80 106.24
CA ILE A 11 -75.94 35.74 106.32
C ILE A 11 -76.44 34.39 105.81
N PRO A 12 -77.61 33.87 106.22
CA PRO A 12 -78.07 32.55 105.76
C PRO A 12 -78.32 32.50 104.25
N ALA A 13 -78.86 33.57 103.67
CA ALA A 13 -79.09 33.67 102.22
C ALA A 13 -77.78 33.75 101.44
N THR A 14 -76.81 34.51 101.95
CA THR A 14 -75.47 34.58 101.34
C THR A 14 -74.71 33.26 101.45
N MET A 15 -74.86 32.54 102.57
CA MET A 15 -74.25 31.22 102.75
C MET A 15 -74.89 30.18 101.81
N ALA A 16 -76.22 30.19 101.67
CA ALA A 16 -76.91 29.31 100.73
C ALA A 16 -76.52 29.59 99.26
N LEU A 17 -76.37 30.86 98.88
CA LEU A 17 -75.86 31.24 97.56
C LEU A 17 -74.42 30.76 97.36
N TYR A 18 -73.58 30.95 98.37
CA TYR A 18 -72.19 30.49 98.34
C TYR A 18 -72.10 28.96 98.18
N ASP A 19 -72.89 28.21 98.93
CA ASP A 19 -72.94 26.75 98.83
C ASP A 19 -73.45 26.29 97.45
N ALA A 20 -74.44 26.98 96.88
CA ALA A 20 -74.93 26.71 95.53
C ALA A 20 -73.86 26.99 94.46
N LEU A 21 -73.07 28.07 94.61
CA LEU A 21 -71.94 28.35 93.72
C LEU A 21 -70.83 27.31 93.85
N ILE A 22 -70.56 26.81 95.06
CA ILE A 22 -69.60 25.71 95.25
C ILE A 22 -70.12 24.45 94.57
N ALA A 23 -71.39 24.09 94.75
CA ALA A 23 -71.98 22.90 94.14
C ALA A 23 -71.89 22.95 92.60
N ASP A 24 -72.28 24.07 91.99
CA ASP A 24 -72.20 24.28 90.54
C ASP A 24 -70.73 24.24 90.05
N ALA A 25 -69.79 24.83 90.80
CA ALA A 25 -68.37 24.73 90.49
C ALA A 25 -67.85 23.29 90.56
N THR A 26 -68.28 22.50 91.55
CA THR A 26 -67.87 21.09 91.68
C THR A 26 -68.46 20.20 90.60
N GLU A 27 -69.70 20.46 90.17
CA GLU A 27 -70.37 19.73 89.09
C GLU A 27 -69.72 20.01 87.72
N ASN A 28 -69.34 21.28 87.46
CA ASN A 28 -68.73 21.70 86.21
C ASN A 28 -67.22 21.43 86.10
N ALA A 29 -66.50 21.31 87.22
CA ALA A 29 -65.06 21.04 87.28
C ALA A 29 -64.56 19.89 86.34
N PRO A 30 -65.21 18.71 86.24
CA PRO A 30 -64.76 17.66 85.33
C PRO A 30 -64.92 18.05 83.85
N ILE A 31 -65.97 18.80 83.49
CA ILE A 31 -66.24 19.25 82.12
C ILE A 31 -65.19 20.29 81.70
N GLU A 32 -64.89 21.25 82.57
CA GLU A 32 -63.86 22.26 82.36
C GLU A 32 -62.47 21.61 82.23
N THR A 33 -62.16 20.65 83.10
CA THR A 33 -60.91 19.89 83.03
C THR A 33 -60.80 19.10 81.72
N SER A 34 -61.87 18.43 81.29
CA SER A 34 -61.93 17.72 80.00
C SER A 34 -61.75 18.67 78.81
N SER A 35 -62.40 19.83 78.85
CA SER A 35 -62.29 20.83 77.78
C SER A 35 -60.90 21.44 77.72
N SER A 36 -60.31 21.79 78.86
CA SER A 36 -58.94 22.28 78.99
C SER A 36 -57.93 21.27 78.46
N THR A 37 -58.05 19.99 78.84
CA THR A 37 -57.15 18.93 78.32
C THR A 37 -57.29 18.74 76.81
N LYS A 38 -58.49 18.82 76.24
CA LYS A 38 -58.71 18.78 74.79
C LYS A 38 -58.01 19.95 74.08
N ILE A 39 -58.17 21.18 74.58
CA ILE A 39 -57.52 22.37 74.03
C ILE A 39 -55.98 22.22 74.09
N GLN A 40 -55.45 21.83 75.25
CA GLN A 40 -54.02 21.62 75.44
C GLN A 40 -53.48 20.52 74.52
N LYS A 41 -54.20 19.41 74.36
CA LYS A 41 -53.83 18.30 73.45
C LYS A 41 -53.75 18.79 72.01
N VAL A 42 -54.76 19.53 71.54
CA VAL A 42 -54.78 20.09 70.17
C VAL A 42 -53.61 21.06 69.98
N ARG A 43 -53.37 21.97 70.95
CA ARG A 43 -52.28 22.93 70.88
C ARG A 43 -50.92 22.26 70.83
N ARG A 44 -50.64 21.29 71.71
CA ARG A 44 -49.39 20.51 71.72
C ARG A 44 -49.17 19.80 70.38
N GLY A 45 -50.21 19.16 69.84
CA GLY A 45 -50.14 18.52 68.54
C GLY A 45 -49.88 19.51 67.39
N ALA A 46 -50.50 20.68 67.40
CA ALA A 46 -50.30 21.72 66.39
C ALA A 46 -48.86 22.23 66.39
N VAL A 47 -48.28 22.47 67.56
CA VAL A 47 -46.87 22.90 67.70
C VAL A 47 -45.91 21.84 67.12
N VAL A 48 -46.11 20.56 67.47
CA VAL A 48 -45.25 19.47 66.96
C VAL A 48 -45.37 19.34 65.45
N ARG A 49 -46.58 19.41 64.88
CA ARG A 49 -46.79 19.33 63.42
C ARG A 49 -46.16 20.51 62.68
N ALA A 50 -46.25 21.73 63.24
CA ALA A 50 -45.59 22.89 62.67
C ALA A 50 -44.07 22.72 62.66
N LEU A 51 -43.48 22.25 63.77
CA LEU A 51 -42.05 21.95 63.86
C LEU A 51 -41.61 20.90 62.82
N LEU A 52 -42.36 19.81 62.70
CA LEU A 52 -42.08 18.76 61.72
C LEU A 52 -42.17 19.28 60.28
N THR A 53 -43.13 20.16 59.99
CA THR A 53 -43.27 20.77 58.66
C THR A 53 -42.06 21.65 58.34
N ILE A 54 -41.59 22.46 59.29
CA ILE A 54 -40.37 23.27 59.14
C ILE A 54 -39.16 22.37 58.84
N LYS A 55 -38.97 21.30 59.62
CA LYS A 55 -37.86 20.36 59.43
C LYS A 55 -37.92 19.66 58.07
N ARG A 56 -39.10 19.20 57.64
CA ARG A 56 -39.29 18.58 56.32
C ARG A 56 -39.00 19.56 55.20
N ASN A 57 -39.50 20.79 55.28
CA ASN A 57 -39.23 21.81 54.26
C ASN A 57 -37.73 22.14 54.16
N ALA A 58 -37.04 22.23 55.31
CA ALA A 58 -35.60 22.40 55.33
C ALA A 58 -34.87 21.22 54.66
N ALA A 59 -35.23 19.98 54.99
CA ALA A 59 -34.66 18.78 54.37
C ALA A 59 -34.89 18.76 52.85
N THR A 60 -36.12 18.99 52.39
CA THR A 60 -36.45 19.07 50.96
C THR A 60 -35.64 20.15 50.25
N ASN A 61 -35.41 21.31 50.89
CA ASN A 61 -34.60 22.37 50.30
C ASN A 61 -33.13 21.97 50.17
N ILE A 62 -32.56 21.36 51.21
CA ILE A 62 -31.18 20.83 51.18
C ILE A 62 -31.04 19.80 50.06
N GLU A 63 -31.95 18.82 49.99
CA GLU A 63 -31.94 17.80 48.94
C GLU A 63 -32.06 18.40 47.54
N ARG A 64 -32.96 19.36 47.35
CA ARG A 64 -33.15 20.05 46.06
C ARG A 64 -31.88 20.77 45.63
N VAL A 65 -31.24 21.51 46.54
CA VAL A 65 -29.99 22.23 46.26
C VAL A 65 -28.86 21.25 45.95
N PHE A 66 -28.75 20.16 46.72
CA PHE A 66 -27.73 19.14 46.52
C PHE A 66 -27.87 18.45 45.16
N ARG A 67 -29.06 17.94 44.82
CA ARG A 67 -29.34 17.34 43.50
C ARG A 67 -29.01 18.31 42.36
N GLY A 68 -29.36 19.59 42.53
CA GLY A 68 -29.01 20.64 41.57
C GLY A 68 -27.50 20.87 41.44
N SER A 69 -26.76 20.83 42.55
CA SER A 69 -25.30 20.96 42.53
C SER A 69 -24.64 19.78 41.81
N VAL A 70 -25.07 18.55 42.11
CA VAL A 70 -24.57 17.33 41.45
C VAL A 70 -24.84 17.38 39.94
N ALA A 71 -26.07 17.74 39.54
CA ALA A 71 -26.42 17.86 38.13
C ALA A 71 -25.56 18.91 37.41
N ARG A 72 -25.34 20.08 38.03
CA ARG A 72 -24.48 21.13 37.47
C ARG A 72 -23.04 20.65 37.29
N ASN A 73 -22.46 20.00 38.30
CA ASN A 73 -21.11 19.45 38.23
C ASN A 73 -20.99 18.44 37.07
N PHE A 74 -21.93 17.50 36.98
CA PHE A 74 -21.97 16.53 35.90
C PHE A 74 -22.08 17.17 34.50
N THR A 75 -22.94 18.19 34.35
CA THR A 75 -23.06 18.91 33.08
C THR A 75 -21.80 19.70 32.73
N ASN A 76 -21.14 20.29 33.72
CA ASN A 76 -19.87 21.01 33.52
C ASN A 76 -18.74 20.05 33.12
N GLU A 77 -18.63 18.90 33.77
CA GLU A 77 -17.70 17.84 33.39
C GLU A 77 -17.96 17.34 31.97
N THR A 78 -19.21 17.08 31.62
CA THR A 78 -19.58 16.66 30.26
C THR A 78 -19.25 17.73 29.22
N ARG A 79 -19.52 19.01 29.53
CA ARG A 79 -19.21 20.15 28.66
C ARG A 79 -17.71 20.31 28.46
N THR A 80 -16.93 20.24 29.53
CA THR A 80 -15.46 20.35 29.47
C THR A 80 -14.84 19.16 28.73
N ALA A 81 -15.33 17.94 28.94
CA ALA A 81 -14.91 16.76 28.19
C ALA A 81 -15.21 16.89 26.70
N LYS A 82 -16.39 17.41 26.33
CA LYS A 82 -16.75 17.70 24.94
C LYS A 82 -15.80 18.73 24.32
N SER A 83 -15.56 19.85 24.99
CA SER A 83 -14.63 20.90 24.51
C SER A 83 -13.23 20.33 24.30
N ARG A 84 -12.72 19.57 25.27
CA ARG A 84 -11.40 18.92 25.17
C ARG A 84 -11.31 17.98 23.97
N ARG A 85 -12.37 17.22 23.69
CA ARG A 85 -12.42 16.32 22.53
C ARG A 85 -12.40 17.10 21.21
N GLU A 86 -13.09 18.23 21.15
CA GLU A 86 -13.09 19.12 19.98
C GLU A 86 -11.70 19.73 19.77
N ASP A 87 -11.05 20.22 20.83
CA ASP A 87 -9.68 20.76 20.79
C ASP A 87 -8.67 19.69 20.32
N LEU A 88 -8.74 18.48 20.90
CA LEU A 88 -7.90 17.36 20.49
C LEU A 88 -8.12 16.97 19.02
N ALA A 89 -9.35 17.00 18.52
CA ALA A 89 -9.63 16.71 17.12
C ALA A 89 -8.95 17.72 16.18
N VAL A 90 -8.93 19.01 16.55
CA VAL A 90 -8.20 20.05 15.81
C VAL A 90 -6.69 19.78 15.82
N PHE A 91 -6.13 19.46 16.98
CA PHE A 91 -4.70 19.12 17.07
C PHE A 91 -4.34 17.86 16.28
N HIS A 92 -5.17 16.82 16.32
CA HIS A 92 -4.98 15.62 15.51
C HIS A 92 -5.02 15.92 14.02
N TYR A 93 -5.93 16.78 13.56
CA TYR A 93 -5.97 17.22 12.16
C TYR A 93 -4.65 17.88 11.73
N HIS A 94 -4.14 18.83 12.52
CA HIS A 94 -2.86 19.47 12.22
C HIS A 94 -1.68 18.51 12.30
N ALA A 95 -1.65 17.62 13.29
CA ALA A 95 -0.63 16.59 13.42
C ALA A 95 -0.61 15.66 12.20
N MET A 96 -1.77 15.22 11.70
CA MET A 96 -1.85 14.39 10.49
C MET A 96 -1.28 15.09 9.26
N ILE A 97 -1.55 16.40 9.08
CA ILE A 97 -0.97 17.16 7.96
C ILE A 97 0.55 17.20 8.09
N LEU A 98 1.08 17.56 9.26
CA LEU A 98 2.52 17.61 9.52
C LEU A 98 3.18 16.24 9.31
N GLN A 99 2.57 15.17 9.81
CA GLN A 99 3.07 13.81 9.63
C GLN A 99 3.06 13.40 8.15
N ARG A 100 1.99 13.70 7.41
CA ARG A 100 1.89 13.40 5.98
C ARG A 100 2.95 14.14 5.18
N THR A 101 3.11 15.45 5.42
CA THR A 101 4.10 16.27 4.71
C THR A 101 5.52 15.81 5.03
N PHE A 102 5.81 15.53 6.30
CA PHE A 102 7.11 15.05 6.74
C PHE A 102 7.45 13.67 6.15
N ARG A 103 6.52 12.71 6.19
CA ARG A 103 6.72 11.38 5.57
C ARG A 103 7.01 11.51 4.07
N GLY A 104 6.29 12.39 3.37
CA GLY A 104 6.54 12.68 1.96
C GLY A 104 7.92 13.29 1.72
N PHE A 105 8.32 14.28 2.52
CA PHE A 105 9.65 14.89 2.46
C PHE A 105 10.76 13.86 2.72
N TYR A 106 10.64 13.06 3.78
CA TYR A 106 11.62 12.06 4.17
C TYR A 106 11.79 11.00 3.07
N SER A 107 10.67 10.51 2.52
CA SER A 107 10.67 9.55 1.41
C SER A 107 11.42 10.06 0.17
N ARG A 108 11.13 11.29 -0.25
CA ARG A 108 11.81 11.92 -1.40
C ARG A 108 13.28 12.19 -1.17
N ARG A 109 13.68 12.48 0.08
CA ARG A 109 15.09 12.77 0.38
C ARG A 109 15.95 11.53 0.54
N TYR A 110 15.44 10.48 1.20
CA TYR A 110 16.28 9.36 1.64
C TYR A 110 16.04 8.04 0.91
N TYR A 111 14.85 7.82 0.33
CA TYR A 111 14.53 6.54 -0.34
C TYR A 111 14.41 6.68 -1.86
N HIS A 112 13.85 7.79 -2.34
CA HIS A 112 13.55 7.96 -3.76
C HIS A 112 14.43 9.03 -4.38
N ASP A 113 15.61 8.63 -4.86
CA ASP A 113 16.41 9.46 -5.76
C ASP A 113 15.90 9.31 -7.20
N TYR A 114 15.07 10.27 -7.61
CA TYR A 114 14.53 10.32 -8.97
C TYR A 114 15.63 10.45 -10.03
N ALA A 115 16.66 11.25 -9.76
CA ALA A 115 17.74 11.49 -10.71
C ALA A 115 18.57 10.22 -10.91
N ALA A 116 18.94 9.54 -9.82
CA ALA A 116 19.63 8.25 -9.90
C ALA A 116 18.80 7.19 -10.61
N ARG A 117 17.49 7.09 -10.33
CA ARG A 117 16.61 6.15 -11.02
C ARG A 117 16.48 6.45 -12.51
N LYS A 118 16.37 7.72 -12.89
CA LYS A 118 16.31 8.15 -14.30
C LYS A 118 17.62 7.81 -15.02
N ALA A 119 18.76 8.11 -14.41
CA ALA A 119 20.08 7.77 -14.95
C ALA A 119 20.26 6.24 -15.13
N TYR A 120 19.80 5.45 -14.15
CA TYR A 120 19.83 3.99 -14.26
C TYR A 120 18.99 3.49 -15.45
N ILE A 121 17.74 3.94 -15.59
CA ILE A 121 16.88 3.54 -16.71
C ILE A 121 17.50 3.94 -18.05
N GLN A 122 18.05 5.16 -18.16
CA GLN A 122 18.77 5.59 -19.36
C GLN A 122 19.94 4.66 -19.67
N SER A 123 20.74 4.29 -18.68
CA SER A 123 21.86 3.34 -18.86
C SER A 123 21.40 1.96 -19.34
N VAL A 124 20.23 1.49 -18.91
CA VAL A 124 19.64 0.22 -19.35
C VAL A 124 19.19 0.32 -20.80
N VAL A 125 18.55 1.43 -21.18
CA VAL A 125 18.14 1.70 -22.57
C VAL A 125 19.36 1.76 -23.49
N GLU A 126 20.42 2.48 -23.10
CA GLU A 126 21.67 2.56 -23.88
C GLU A 126 22.32 1.18 -24.06
N LYS A 127 22.40 0.37 -22.99
CA LYS A 127 22.90 -1.01 -23.08
C LYS A 127 22.04 -1.86 -24.01
N GLY A 128 20.73 -1.72 -23.95
CA GLY A 128 19.80 -2.40 -24.84
C GLY A 128 19.99 -2.01 -26.30
N ASN A 129 20.17 -0.72 -26.60
CA ASN A 129 20.43 -0.23 -27.95
C ASN A 129 21.76 -0.76 -28.49
N ARG A 130 22.84 -0.69 -27.69
CA ARG A 130 24.14 -1.27 -28.05
C ARG A 130 24.05 -2.76 -28.35
N LEU A 131 23.28 -3.51 -27.54
CA LEU A 131 23.06 -4.94 -27.79
C LEU A 131 22.30 -5.19 -29.09
N ARG A 132 21.30 -4.37 -29.42
CA ARG A 132 20.59 -4.49 -30.70
C ARG A 132 21.51 -4.19 -31.89
N GLU A 133 22.36 -3.18 -31.79
CA GLU A 133 23.35 -2.85 -32.82
C GLU A 133 24.34 -4.00 -33.03
N THR A 134 24.89 -4.57 -31.95
CA THR A 134 25.80 -5.72 -32.07
C THR A 134 25.11 -6.96 -32.63
N LEU A 135 23.87 -7.22 -32.24
CA LEU A 135 23.09 -8.32 -32.81
C LEU A 135 22.78 -8.10 -34.30
N ALA A 136 22.50 -6.86 -34.72
CA ALA A 136 22.27 -6.54 -36.12
C ALA A 136 23.53 -6.76 -36.97
N VAL A 137 24.70 -6.30 -36.49
CA VAL A 137 25.98 -6.54 -37.16
C VAL A 137 26.30 -8.04 -37.24
N ASN A 138 26.09 -8.79 -36.14
CA ASN A 138 26.33 -10.23 -36.13
C ASN A 138 25.39 -10.98 -37.09
N LEU A 139 24.13 -10.57 -37.18
CA LEU A 139 23.17 -11.15 -38.13
C LEU A 139 23.61 -10.92 -39.57
N GLU A 140 24.10 -9.72 -39.88
CA GLU A 140 24.59 -9.40 -41.23
C GLU A 140 25.84 -10.21 -41.57
N ASN A 141 26.79 -10.32 -40.63
CA ASN A 141 27.97 -11.17 -40.82
C ASN A 141 27.58 -12.65 -41.02
N GLN A 142 26.60 -13.16 -40.27
CA GLN A 142 26.09 -14.52 -40.44
C GLN A 142 25.48 -14.73 -41.83
N ARG A 143 24.72 -13.75 -42.36
CA ARG A 143 24.17 -13.84 -43.71
C ARG A 143 25.26 -13.91 -44.76
N ILE A 144 26.27 -13.05 -44.66
CA ILE A 144 27.42 -13.05 -45.58
C ILE A 144 28.18 -14.39 -45.49
N GLU A 145 28.42 -14.91 -44.27
CA GLU A 145 29.04 -16.22 -44.05
C GLU A 145 28.20 -17.37 -44.62
N GLU A 146 26.88 -17.33 -44.50
CA GLU A 146 25.99 -18.33 -45.09
C GLU A 146 25.98 -18.26 -46.61
N GLU A 147 25.89 -17.07 -47.20
CA GLU A 147 25.94 -16.85 -48.66
C GLU A 147 27.26 -17.34 -49.25
N THR A 148 28.38 -16.95 -48.63
CA THR A 148 29.72 -17.40 -49.04
C THR A 148 29.86 -18.92 -48.92
N ARG A 149 29.40 -19.53 -47.82
CA ARG A 149 29.39 -21.00 -47.68
C ARG A 149 28.50 -21.70 -48.69
N MET A 150 27.35 -21.11 -49.04
CA MET A 150 26.46 -21.65 -50.07
C MET A 150 27.14 -21.60 -51.44
N LEU A 151 27.73 -20.46 -51.81
CA LEU A 151 28.50 -20.32 -53.04
C LEU A 151 29.70 -21.29 -53.09
N GLU A 152 30.43 -21.47 -51.99
CA GLU A 152 31.52 -22.44 -51.90
C GLU A 152 31.02 -23.89 -52.10
N LYS A 153 29.90 -24.26 -51.47
CA LYS A 153 29.28 -25.58 -51.68
C LYS A 153 28.83 -25.79 -53.11
N GLU A 154 28.16 -24.80 -53.72
CA GLU A 154 27.75 -24.86 -55.13
C GLU A 154 28.96 -25.01 -56.05
N GLN A 155 30.06 -24.29 -55.77
CA GLN A 155 31.31 -24.44 -56.52
C GLN A 155 31.95 -25.82 -56.32
N GLU A 156 31.93 -26.37 -55.10
CA GLU A 156 32.45 -27.72 -54.83
C GLU A 156 31.61 -28.81 -55.50
N GLU A 157 30.29 -28.70 -55.44
CA GLU A 157 29.37 -29.62 -56.12
C GLU A 157 29.57 -29.55 -57.64
N PHE A 158 29.67 -28.33 -58.20
CA PHE A 158 29.98 -28.12 -59.60
C PHE A 158 31.32 -28.75 -60.00
N LYS A 159 32.37 -28.57 -59.19
CA LYS A 159 33.70 -29.18 -59.38
C LYS A 159 33.63 -30.72 -59.34
N LYS A 160 32.89 -31.29 -58.38
CA LYS A 160 32.69 -32.75 -58.28
C LYS A 160 32.03 -33.30 -59.54
N VAL A 161 30.96 -32.66 -60.02
CA VAL A 161 30.27 -33.07 -61.25
C VAL A 161 31.19 -32.96 -62.47
N THR A 162 31.85 -31.81 -62.67
CA THR A 162 32.75 -31.60 -63.82
C THR A 162 33.95 -32.54 -63.83
N SER A 163 34.49 -32.91 -62.66
CA SER A 163 35.62 -33.86 -62.58
C SER A 163 35.31 -35.23 -63.19
N ASN A 164 34.04 -35.67 -63.16
CA ASN A 164 33.59 -36.94 -63.74
C ASN A 164 33.29 -36.83 -65.25
N LEU A 165 33.11 -35.62 -65.78
CA LEU A 165 32.71 -35.34 -67.16
C LEU A 165 33.91 -35.16 -68.12
N HIS A 166 35.08 -35.69 -67.77
CA HIS A 166 36.32 -35.55 -68.55
C HIS A 166 36.26 -36.10 -69.99
N HIS A 167 35.33 -37.02 -70.27
CA HIS A 167 35.11 -37.57 -71.61
C HIS A 167 34.43 -36.58 -72.57
N LEU A 168 33.86 -35.49 -72.04
CA LEU A 168 33.25 -34.42 -72.84
C LEU A 168 34.26 -33.33 -73.25
N LEU A 169 35.50 -33.45 -72.77
CA LEU A 169 36.57 -32.50 -73.03
C LEU A 169 37.15 -32.66 -74.44
N SER A 170 37.48 -31.54 -75.08
CA SER A 170 38.14 -31.53 -76.39
C SER A 170 39.51 -32.18 -76.33
N THR A 171 39.82 -32.95 -77.37
CA THR A 171 41.14 -33.49 -77.64
C THR A 171 41.76 -32.75 -78.83
N LYS A 172 43.05 -32.95 -79.07
CA LYS A 172 43.75 -32.35 -80.22
C LYS A 172 43.16 -32.80 -81.57
N SER A 173 42.59 -34.00 -81.61
CA SER A 173 42.03 -34.63 -82.81
C SER A 173 40.52 -34.40 -82.98
N MET A 174 39.76 -34.22 -81.89
CA MET A 174 38.31 -34.03 -81.93
C MET A 174 37.84 -32.97 -80.92
N PRO A 175 37.01 -32.00 -81.34
CA PRO A 175 36.41 -31.02 -80.44
C PRO A 175 35.42 -31.71 -79.47
N GLY A 176 35.40 -31.25 -78.22
CA GLY A 176 34.45 -31.67 -77.20
C GLY A 176 33.08 -31.03 -77.41
N ILE A 177 32.05 -31.58 -76.77
CA ILE A 177 30.66 -31.11 -76.95
C ILE A 177 30.51 -29.62 -76.62
N TYR A 178 31.24 -29.15 -75.60
CA TYR A 178 31.20 -27.76 -75.13
C TYR A 178 32.14 -26.81 -75.89
N ASN A 179 32.87 -27.31 -76.90
CA ASN A 179 33.80 -26.54 -77.74
C ASN A 179 33.61 -26.92 -79.21
N SER A 180 32.35 -26.86 -79.66
CA SER A 180 31.96 -27.19 -81.03
C SER A 180 32.32 -26.07 -82.01
N PRO A 181 32.84 -26.39 -83.22
CA PRO A 181 33.17 -25.38 -84.23
C PRO A 181 31.94 -24.62 -84.77
N TYR A 182 30.73 -25.11 -84.50
CA TYR A 182 29.47 -24.48 -84.91
C TYR A 182 28.93 -23.46 -83.89
N VAL A 183 29.51 -23.41 -82.68
CA VAL A 183 29.09 -22.53 -81.57
C VAL A 183 30.29 -21.68 -81.11
N ALA A 184 31.17 -21.34 -82.04
CA ALA A 184 32.43 -20.65 -81.75
C ALA A 184 32.23 -19.24 -81.16
N ASP A 185 31.12 -18.57 -81.51
CA ASP A 185 30.89 -17.17 -81.15
C ASP A 185 30.30 -17.00 -79.73
N ALA A 186 29.76 -18.06 -79.13
CA ALA A 186 29.14 -18.01 -77.80
C ALA A 186 29.23 -19.37 -77.06
N PRO A 187 30.39 -19.74 -76.51
CA PRO A 187 30.53 -21.00 -75.80
C PRO A 187 29.66 -21.02 -74.53
N PRO A 188 29.09 -22.18 -74.17
CA PRO A 188 28.32 -22.32 -72.94
C PRO A 188 29.22 -21.96 -71.74
N THR A 189 28.76 -20.99 -70.96
CA THR A 189 29.52 -20.39 -69.86
C THR A 189 28.83 -20.71 -68.54
N ALA A 190 29.59 -21.17 -67.56
CA ALA A 190 29.12 -21.41 -66.18
C ALA A 190 30.02 -20.63 -65.23
N MET A 191 29.43 -19.86 -64.31
CA MET A 191 30.17 -18.98 -63.38
C MET A 191 31.12 -17.99 -64.09
N GLY A 192 30.70 -17.46 -65.25
CA GLY A 192 31.48 -16.48 -66.03
C GLY A 192 32.71 -17.04 -66.77
N ILE A 193 32.98 -18.35 -66.67
CA ILE A 193 34.09 -19.04 -67.34
C ILE A 193 33.50 -20.11 -68.30
N PRO A 194 34.08 -20.31 -69.50
CA PRO A 194 33.62 -21.35 -70.42
C PRO A 194 33.65 -22.74 -69.75
N VAL A 195 32.61 -23.53 -69.94
CA VAL A 195 32.48 -24.88 -69.33
C VAL A 195 33.68 -25.77 -69.68
N GLU A 196 34.22 -25.63 -70.90
CA GLU A 196 35.41 -26.35 -71.36
C GLU A 196 36.64 -26.09 -70.49
N GLU A 197 36.85 -24.86 -70.00
CA GLU A 197 38.02 -24.53 -69.17
C GLU A 197 37.87 -25.09 -67.75
N HIS A 198 36.64 -25.11 -67.20
CA HIS A 198 36.34 -25.82 -65.95
C HIS A 198 36.63 -27.31 -66.05
N LEU A 199 36.24 -27.95 -67.15
CA LEU A 199 36.54 -29.36 -67.43
C LEU A 199 38.06 -29.59 -67.50
N ARG A 200 38.82 -28.72 -68.18
CA ARG A 200 40.29 -28.83 -68.23
C ARG A 200 40.92 -28.68 -66.85
N ALA A 201 40.48 -27.70 -66.07
CA ALA A 201 40.99 -27.47 -64.73
C ALA A 201 40.71 -28.66 -63.81
N GLY A 202 39.46 -29.16 -63.81
CA GLY A 202 39.06 -30.34 -63.05
C GLY A 202 39.85 -31.58 -63.43
N VAL A 203 40.09 -31.81 -64.73
CA VAL A 203 40.92 -32.93 -65.22
C VAL A 203 42.38 -32.76 -64.82
N LYS A 204 42.94 -31.56 -64.94
CA LYS A 204 44.32 -31.27 -64.49
C LYS A 204 44.48 -31.54 -63.00
N ASP A 205 43.52 -31.16 -62.18
CA ASP A 205 43.56 -31.39 -60.72
C ASP A 205 43.31 -32.86 -60.36
N LEU A 206 42.43 -33.57 -61.09
CA LEU A 206 42.25 -35.02 -60.96
C LEU A 206 43.51 -35.78 -61.37
N LEU A 207 44.16 -35.37 -62.45
CA LEU A 207 45.44 -35.93 -62.89
C LEU A 207 46.55 -35.60 -61.89
N LYS A 208 46.63 -34.38 -61.36
CA LYS A 208 47.57 -34.05 -60.28
C LYS A 208 47.32 -34.92 -59.05
N THR A 209 46.10 -35.00 -58.54
CA THR A 209 45.81 -35.80 -57.33
C THR A 209 46.05 -37.29 -57.53
N ARG A 210 45.67 -37.87 -58.69
CA ARG A 210 45.90 -39.29 -58.98
C ARG A 210 47.35 -39.61 -59.37
N LEU A 211 48.07 -38.72 -60.05
CA LEU A 211 49.45 -38.95 -60.53
C LEU A 211 50.54 -38.43 -59.59
N THR A 212 50.22 -37.57 -58.61
CA THR A 212 51.19 -37.16 -57.56
C THR A 212 51.44 -38.26 -56.54
N GLY A 213 50.67 -39.34 -56.57
CA GLY A 213 51.01 -40.62 -55.95
C GLY A 213 52.20 -41.35 -56.59
N LYS A 214 53.24 -40.64 -57.08
CA LYS A 214 54.54 -41.26 -57.33
C LYS A 214 55.18 -41.55 -55.98
N VAL A 215 54.82 -42.69 -55.38
CA VAL A 215 55.63 -43.27 -54.31
C VAL A 215 57.00 -43.53 -54.92
N LYS A 216 58.00 -42.72 -54.55
CA LYS A 216 59.39 -42.99 -54.92
C LYS A 216 59.73 -44.37 -54.35
N MET A 217 59.88 -45.36 -55.23
CA MET A 217 60.29 -46.68 -54.83
C MET A 217 61.71 -46.60 -54.27
N THR A 218 61.92 -47.18 -53.10
CA THR A 218 63.23 -47.25 -52.45
C THR A 218 63.92 -48.52 -52.90
N ARG A 219 65.22 -48.45 -53.19
CA ARG A 219 66.01 -49.66 -53.44
C ARG A 219 66.36 -50.29 -52.10
N ASP A 220 66.10 -51.59 -51.97
CA ASP A 220 66.55 -52.38 -50.82
C ASP A 220 68.07 -52.58 -50.87
N LEU A 221 68.66 -53.11 -49.80
CA LEU A 221 70.09 -53.48 -49.72
C LEU A 221 70.52 -54.45 -50.85
N ASN A 222 69.56 -55.17 -51.43
CA ASN A 222 69.76 -56.12 -52.53
C ASN A 222 69.45 -55.51 -53.92
N GLY A 223 69.25 -54.20 -54.02
CA GLY A 223 69.04 -53.49 -55.28
C GLY A 223 67.61 -53.56 -55.86
N THR A 224 66.70 -54.31 -55.26
CA THR A 224 65.29 -54.41 -55.70
C THR A 224 64.49 -53.17 -55.30
N LEU A 225 63.69 -52.62 -56.23
CA LEU A 225 62.80 -51.48 -55.97
C LEU A 225 61.56 -51.96 -55.18
N ARG A 226 61.36 -51.42 -53.97
CA ARG A 226 60.16 -51.65 -53.14
C ARG A 226 59.42 -50.36 -52.85
N ILE A 227 58.13 -50.51 -52.54
CA ILE A 227 57.29 -49.44 -52.00
C ILE A 227 57.77 -49.19 -50.56
N PRO A 228 58.27 -47.98 -50.20
CA PRO A 228 58.64 -47.69 -48.82
C PRO A 228 57.42 -47.80 -47.91
N ILE A 229 57.50 -48.69 -46.92
CA ILE A 229 56.51 -48.80 -45.84
C ILE A 229 56.65 -47.54 -44.99
N ARG A 230 55.70 -46.60 -45.11
CA ARG A 230 55.66 -45.44 -44.22
C ARG A 230 55.09 -45.89 -42.87
N PRO A 231 55.78 -45.63 -41.75
CA PRO A 231 55.17 -45.85 -40.44
C PRO A 231 53.94 -44.94 -40.31
N PRO A 232 52.87 -45.40 -39.64
CA PRO A 232 51.70 -44.57 -39.42
C PRO A 232 52.09 -43.28 -38.68
N THR A 233 51.49 -42.15 -39.07
CA THR A 233 51.78 -40.82 -38.51
C THR A 233 51.56 -40.75 -37.00
N THR A 234 50.75 -41.67 -36.46
CA THR A 234 50.48 -41.83 -35.04
C THR A 234 51.11 -43.13 -34.54
N ARG A 235 51.95 -43.06 -33.50
CA ARG A 235 52.53 -44.22 -32.81
C ARG A 235 51.53 -44.99 -31.92
N ARG A 236 50.23 -44.86 -32.18
CA ARG A 236 49.19 -45.61 -31.44
C ARG A 236 49.00 -46.96 -32.13
N SER A 237 48.89 -48.03 -31.34
CA SER A 237 48.51 -49.34 -31.87
C SER A 237 47.13 -49.25 -32.53
N LEU A 238 46.86 -50.08 -33.54
CA LEU A 238 45.56 -50.15 -34.22
C LEU A 238 44.40 -50.37 -33.22
N GLN A 239 44.66 -51.00 -32.07
CA GLN A 239 43.74 -51.12 -30.94
C GLN A 239 43.35 -49.78 -30.30
N ALA A 240 44.28 -48.81 -30.20
CA ALA A 240 44.07 -47.51 -29.55
C ALA A 240 43.48 -46.43 -30.49
N THR A 241 43.17 -46.81 -31.72
CA THR A 241 42.42 -46.00 -32.71
C THR A 241 41.00 -46.52 -32.94
N GLY A 242 40.59 -47.55 -32.20
CA GLY A 242 39.25 -48.10 -32.31
C GLY A 242 38.18 -47.14 -31.78
N PRO A 243 36.94 -47.23 -32.28
CA PRO A 243 35.80 -46.40 -31.86
C PRO A 243 35.38 -46.61 -30.39
N TYR A 244 36.01 -47.56 -29.68
CA TYR A 244 35.72 -47.87 -28.28
C TYR A 244 36.27 -46.84 -27.29
N ASP A 245 37.29 -46.04 -27.66
CA ASP A 245 37.80 -44.95 -26.81
C ASP A 245 36.93 -43.68 -26.88
N ALA A 246 35.88 -43.66 -27.70
CA ALA A 246 35.02 -42.49 -27.87
C ALA A 246 34.34 -42.07 -26.56
N VAL A 247 33.95 -43.04 -25.72
CA VAL A 247 33.32 -42.80 -24.42
C VAL A 247 34.32 -42.16 -23.45
N GLU A 248 35.52 -42.73 -23.34
CA GLU A 248 36.56 -42.18 -22.45
C GLU A 248 37.04 -40.80 -22.92
N GLN A 249 37.07 -40.55 -24.23
CA GLN A 249 37.38 -39.23 -24.80
C GLN A 249 36.27 -38.21 -24.52
N ALA A 250 35.00 -38.62 -24.60
CA ALA A 250 33.85 -37.79 -24.24
C ALA A 250 33.86 -37.44 -22.75
N GLU A 251 34.13 -38.40 -21.88
CA GLU A 251 34.27 -38.19 -20.43
C GLU A 251 35.43 -37.24 -20.10
N LYS A 252 36.59 -37.40 -20.75
CA LYS A 252 37.73 -36.47 -20.58
C LYS A 252 37.41 -35.06 -21.08
N MET A 253 36.64 -34.93 -22.16
CA MET A 253 36.17 -33.64 -22.68
C MET A 253 35.15 -32.99 -21.74
N GLU A 254 34.20 -33.76 -21.22
CA GLU A 254 33.22 -33.30 -20.23
C GLU A 254 33.89 -32.87 -18.93
N ALA A 255 34.89 -33.60 -18.44
CA ALA A 255 35.69 -33.21 -17.28
C ALA A 255 36.47 -31.90 -17.51
N LYS A 256 37.02 -31.70 -18.72
CA LYS A 256 37.67 -30.43 -19.11
C LYS A 256 36.67 -29.26 -19.17
N LEU A 257 35.47 -29.50 -19.71
CA LEU A 257 34.40 -28.49 -19.77
C LEU A 257 33.80 -28.20 -18.39
N GLY A 258 33.67 -29.21 -17.53
CA GLY A 258 33.22 -29.09 -16.14
C GLY A 258 34.11 -28.17 -15.31
N LYS A 259 35.44 -28.26 -15.46
CA LYS A 259 36.38 -27.33 -14.82
C LYS A 259 36.21 -25.88 -15.32
N LYS A 260 35.81 -25.67 -16.57
CA LYS A 260 35.51 -24.34 -17.12
C LYS A 260 34.15 -23.78 -16.67
N ARG A 261 33.18 -24.64 -16.31
CA ARG A 261 31.88 -24.22 -15.74
C ARG A 261 32.01 -23.48 -14.41
N TRP A 262 33.08 -23.72 -13.67
CA TRP A 262 33.35 -23.05 -12.38
C TRP A 262 34.16 -21.76 -12.53
N ALA A 263 34.88 -21.58 -13.64
CA ALA A 263 35.74 -20.43 -13.89
C ALA A 263 35.03 -19.30 -14.68
N GLY A 264 33.87 -19.57 -15.30
CA GLY A 264 33.05 -18.58 -15.99
C GLY A 264 32.15 -17.84 -15.00
N GLY A 265 32.56 -16.65 -14.59
CA GLY A 265 31.90 -15.82 -13.58
C GLY A 265 30.41 -15.58 -13.82
N ALA A 266 29.58 -16.25 -13.03
CA ALA A 266 28.40 -15.68 -12.42
C ALA A 266 28.28 -16.34 -11.05
N ARG A 267 28.41 -15.56 -9.99
CA ARG A 267 28.12 -16.01 -8.63
C ARG A 267 26.65 -16.45 -8.63
N ASN A 268 26.40 -17.74 -8.63
CA ASN A 268 25.10 -18.29 -8.33
C ASN A 268 24.76 -17.84 -6.91
N ILE A 269 23.86 -16.88 -6.81
CA ILE A 269 23.10 -16.60 -5.60
C ILE A 269 22.46 -17.94 -5.22
N LEU A 270 22.92 -18.57 -4.13
CA LEU A 270 22.20 -19.67 -3.49
C LEU A 270 20.94 -19.10 -2.81
N GLY A 271 20.00 -18.63 -3.64
CA GLY A 271 18.64 -18.30 -3.24
C GLY A 271 17.77 -19.53 -3.44
N GLY A 272 17.92 -20.52 -2.58
CA GLY A 272 17.27 -21.83 -2.73
C GLY A 272 16.94 -22.55 -1.44
N GLY A 273 17.09 -21.90 -0.28
CA GLY A 273 16.42 -22.38 0.93
C GLY A 273 14.95 -22.05 0.81
N LYS A 274 14.08 -23.06 0.65
CA LYS A 274 12.63 -22.91 0.78
C LYS A 274 12.31 -22.50 2.23
N VAL A 275 12.43 -21.22 2.53
CA VAL A 275 11.77 -20.65 3.70
C VAL A 275 10.28 -20.74 3.38
N LYS A 276 9.50 -21.41 4.25
CA LYS A 276 8.04 -21.39 4.12
C LYS A 276 7.62 -19.92 4.18
N ASP A 277 6.94 -19.44 3.14
CA ASP A 277 6.34 -18.11 3.18
C ASP A 277 5.49 -18.01 4.46
N PRO A 278 5.57 -16.90 5.20
CA PRO A 278 4.71 -16.71 6.37
C PRO A 278 3.25 -16.90 5.95
N PRO A 279 2.42 -17.59 6.75
CA PRO A 279 1.02 -17.80 6.41
C PRO A 279 0.39 -16.43 6.16
N TYR A 280 -0.21 -16.27 4.98
CA TYR A 280 -0.87 -15.03 4.56
C TYR A 280 -1.86 -14.60 5.65
N GLN A 281 -1.53 -13.51 6.36
CA GLN A 281 -2.46 -12.88 7.28
C GLN A 281 -3.48 -12.14 6.44
N ARG A 282 -4.70 -12.68 6.43
CA ARG A 282 -5.86 -12.07 5.79
C ARG A 282 -6.02 -10.64 6.27
N GLY A 283 -6.02 -9.69 5.34
CA GLY A 283 -6.27 -8.29 5.67
C GLY A 283 -7.65 -8.12 6.29
N VAL A 284 -7.84 -7.08 7.11
CA VAL A 284 -9.11 -6.76 7.81
C VAL A 284 -10.33 -6.69 6.85
N SER A 285 -10.10 -6.56 5.55
CA SER A 285 -11.09 -6.44 4.48
C SER A 285 -11.36 -7.72 3.67
N GLU A 286 -10.71 -8.85 3.97
CA GLU A 286 -10.90 -10.08 3.18
C GLU A 286 -12.16 -10.83 3.64
N GLY A 287 -13.24 -10.68 2.88
CA GLY A 287 -14.57 -11.23 3.19
C GLY A 287 -15.68 -10.19 3.08
N THR A 288 -15.33 -8.90 3.08
CA THR A 288 -16.26 -7.83 2.72
C THR A 288 -16.37 -7.80 1.19
N PRO A 289 -17.56 -8.04 0.59
CA PRO A 289 -17.72 -7.90 -0.84
C PRO A 289 -17.32 -6.48 -1.25
N PHE A 290 -16.47 -6.36 -2.28
CA PHE A 290 -16.11 -5.05 -2.84
C PHE A 290 -17.39 -4.39 -3.35
N LEU A 291 -17.86 -3.37 -2.63
CA LEU A 291 -19.01 -2.59 -3.02
C LEU A 291 -18.51 -1.36 -3.78
N ASP A 292 -18.78 -1.34 -5.08
CA ASP A 292 -18.46 -0.22 -5.96
C ASP A 292 -18.94 1.10 -5.31
N MET A 293 -18.06 2.11 -5.31
CA MET A 293 -18.24 3.31 -4.50
C MET A 293 -19.52 4.08 -4.86
N TYR A 294 -19.97 3.95 -6.12
CA TYR A 294 -21.24 4.50 -6.64
C TYR A 294 -22.47 3.65 -6.36
N LYS A 295 -22.29 2.37 -5.98
CA LYS A 295 -23.38 1.45 -5.61
C LYS A 295 -23.49 1.25 -4.11
N ASN A 296 -22.62 1.92 -3.34
CA ASN A 296 -22.62 1.83 -1.90
C ASN A 296 -23.77 2.67 -1.32
N PRO A 297 -24.79 2.05 -0.70
CA PRO A 297 -25.96 2.75 -0.20
C PRO A 297 -25.62 3.77 0.90
N PHE A 298 -24.44 3.64 1.53
CA PHE A 298 -23.95 4.59 2.53
C PHE A 298 -23.33 5.87 1.92
N PHE A 299 -22.99 5.86 0.63
CA PHE A 299 -22.43 7.01 -0.08
C PHE A 299 -23.42 7.65 -1.07
N MET A 300 -24.55 6.99 -1.34
CA MET A 300 -25.66 7.55 -2.11
C MET A 300 -26.35 8.66 -1.30
N ARG A 301 -26.34 9.90 -1.81
CA ARG A 301 -27.18 10.97 -1.25
C ARG A 301 -28.61 10.78 -1.70
N GLY A 302 -29.47 10.37 -0.77
CA GLY A 302 -30.92 10.52 -0.84
C GLY A 302 -31.61 9.88 -2.05
N GLU A 303 -32.20 8.71 -1.83
CA GLU A 303 -33.48 8.40 -2.45
C GLU A 303 -34.54 8.27 -1.34
N PRO A 304 -35.76 8.77 -1.54
CA PRO A 304 -36.83 8.59 -0.59
C PRO A 304 -37.19 7.10 -0.53
N GLU A 305 -37.28 6.57 0.69
CA GLU A 305 -37.70 5.20 0.97
C GLU A 305 -39.02 4.90 0.26
N LYS A 306 -39.04 3.86 -0.59
CA LYS A 306 -40.29 3.16 -0.85
C LYS A 306 -40.73 2.56 0.49
N ALA A 307 -41.90 2.99 0.96
CA ALA A 307 -42.47 2.54 2.22
C ALA A 307 -42.56 1.01 2.26
N GLY A 308 -41.74 0.37 3.11
CA GLY A 308 -41.95 -1.06 3.42
C GLY A 308 -40.76 -1.86 3.96
N GLU A 309 -39.51 -1.50 3.68
CA GLU A 309 -38.39 -2.42 3.94
C GLU A 309 -37.39 -1.85 4.97
N LYS A 310 -37.49 -2.35 6.22
CA LYS A 310 -36.51 -2.05 7.28
C LYS A 310 -35.37 -3.05 7.20
N THR A 311 -34.14 -2.57 7.04
CA THR A 311 -32.93 -3.38 7.17
C THR A 311 -32.62 -3.64 8.65
N THR A 312 -32.31 -4.89 8.99
CA THR A 312 -32.17 -5.47 10.34
C THR A 312 -30.79 -5.26 10.98
N VAL A 313 -29.98 -4.30 10.50
CA VAL A 313 -28.60 -4.10 10.99
C VAL A 313 -28.54 -2.89 11.92
N PRO A 314 -27.92 -2.99 13.12
CA PRO A 314 -27.92 -1.92 14.10
C PRO A 314 -27.20 -0.68 13.56
N PHE A 315 -27.91 0.45 13.65
CA PHE A 315 -27.48 1.75 13.19
C PHE A 315 -26.27 2.24 14.02
N TYR A 316 -25.08 2.26 13.42
CA TYR A 316 -23.97 3.09 13.91
C TYR A 316 -24.05 4.45 13.21
N THR A 317 -24.41 5.50 13.97
CA THR A 317 -24.36 6.89 13.50
C THR A 317 -22.92 7.33 13.26
N SER A 318 -22.42 7.25 12.03
CA SER A 318 -21.26 8.03 11.62
C SER A 318 -21.73 9.45 11.27
N VAL A 319 -21.72 10.35 12.26
CA VAL A 319 -21.84 11.79 12.03
C VAL A 319 -20.59 12.30 11.32
N GLY A 320 -20.59 12.23 9.99
CA GLY A 320 -19.46 12.61 9.14
C GLY A 320 -19.89 13.05 7.75
N GLY A 321 -20.94 13.87 7.64
CA GLY A 321 -21.41 14.44 6.37
C GLY A 321 -21.39 15.96 6.41
N ASN A 322 -20.46 16.55 5.66
CA ASN A 322 -20.31 18.01 5.50
C ASN A 322 -21.60 18.63 4.94
N LYS A 323 -22.27 19.48 5.70
CA LYS A 323 -23.41 20.29 5.24
C LYS A 323 -22.91 21.54 4.52
N SER A 324 -22.43 21.40 3.28
CA SER A 324 -22.24 22.56 2.40
C SER A 324 -23.50 22.75 1.55
N SER A 325 -24.14 23.91 1.69
CA SER A 325 -25.24 24.36 0.84
C SER A 325 -24.75 24.58 -0.58
N VAL A 326 -25.13 23.72 -1.52
CA VAL A 326 -24.77 23.84 -2.94
C VAL A 326 -26.03 24.21 -3.72
N GLN A 327 -25.98 25.31 -4.47
CA GLN A 327 -26.98 25.72 -5.46
C GLN A 327 -26.87 24.82 -6.72
N PRO A 328 -27.94 24.68 -7.53
CA PRO A 328 -28.16 23.51 -8.39
C PRO A 328 -27.27 23.38 -9.63
N ASN A 329 -26.34 24.28 -9.88
CA ASN A 329 -25.45 24.21 -11.05
C ASN A 329 -24.02 24.05 -10.57
N GLY A 330 -23.50 22.81 -10.67
CA GLY A 330 -22.21 22.35 -10.14
C GLY A 330 -20.96 22.94 -10.80
N ILE A 331 -20.87 24.27 -10.86
CA ILE A 331 -19.63 25.01 -11.17
C ILE A 331 -18.94 25.29 -9.82
N PHE A 332 -17.87 24.55 -9.54
CA PHE A 332 -16.95 24.90 -8.45
C PHE A 332 -16.07 26.06 -8.93
N ASP A 333 -16.49 27.30 -8.72
CA ASP A 333 -15.64 28.49 -8.93
C ASP A 333 -14.63 28.66 -7.77
N VAL A 334 -13.93 27.58 -7.42
CA VAL A 334 -12.75 27.64 -6.54
C VAL A 334 -11.58 28.30 -7.27
N ILE A 335 -11.59 28.28 -8.61
CA ILE A 335 -10.55 28.87 -9.45
C ILE A 335 -10.78 30.37 -9.64
N LEU A 336 -12.01 30.80 -9.96
CA LEU A 336 -12.34 32.22 -10.13
C LEU A 336 -12.21 33.02 -8.81
N ASP A 337 -12.62 32.45 -7.68
CA ASP A 337 -12.45 33.05 -6.35
C ASP A 337 -10.97 33.11 -5.92
N ALA A 338 -10.16 32.12 -6.32
CA ALA A 338 -8.72 32.10 -6.04
C ALA A 338 -7.94 33.12 -6.90
N GLU A 339 -8.40 33.35 -8.13
CA GLU A 339 -7.84 34.35 -9.06
C GLU A 339 -8.22 35.78 -8.68
N LEU A 340 -9.43 36.02 -8.15
CA LEU A 340 -9.89 37.35 -7.71
C LEU A 340 -9.38 37.76 -6.32
N GLU A 341 -9.30 36.84 -5.35
CA GLU A 341 -9.05 37.19 -3.94
C GLU A 341 -7.66 36.78 -3.41
N GLY A 342 -6.87 36.05 -4.20
CA GLY A 342 -5.48 35.71 -3.88
C GLY A 342 -5.35 34.74 -2.70
N ASP A 343 -5.24 33.46 -3.07
CA ASP A 343 -4.78 32.31 -2.27
C ASP A 343 -5.56 31.98 -0.97
N VAL A 344 -5.94 30.71 -0.85
CA VAL A 344 -6.85 30.14 0.18
C VAL A 344 -6.33 30.35 1.60
N ASN A 345 -5.03 30.56 1.76
CA ASN A 345 -4.36 30.79 3.04
C ASN A 345 -4.72 32.15 3.67
N LYS A 346 -5.07 33.19 2.91
CA LYS A 346 -5.43 34.51 3.48
C LYS A 346 -6.81 34.52 4.16
N LYS A 347 -7.78 33.75 3.63
CA LYS A 347 -9.14 33.66 4.19
C LYS A 347 -9.18 33.10 5.62
N VAL A 348 -8.29 32.16 5.94
CA VAL A 348 -8.23 31.54 7.28
C VAL A 348 -7.61 32.50 8.29
N VAL A 349 -6.54 33.20 7.91
CA VAL A 349 -5.81 34.14 8.80
C VAL A 349 -6.63 35.40 9.10
N LEU A 350 -7.34 35.97 8.12
CA LEU A 350 -8.18 37.16 8.35
C LEU A 350 -9.42 36.86 9.21
N ARG A 351 -10.01 35.65 9.09
CA ARG A 351 -11.15 35.25 9.92
C ARG A 351 -10.75 34.92 11.36
N THR A 352 -9.58 34.34 11.59
CA THR A 352 -9.07 34.13 12.96
C THR A 352 -8.69 35.45 13.62
N MET A 353 -8.10 36.40 12.89
CA MET A 353 -7.80 37.73 13.44
C MET A 353 -9.05 38.54 13.79
N LYS A 354 -10.12 38.51 12.98
CA LYS A 354 -11.39 39.16 13.33
C LYS A 354 -12.10 38.53 14.53
N LYS A 355 -12.04 37.20 14.70
CA LYS A 355 -12.60 36.52 15.89
C LYS A 355 -11.84 36.86 17.17
N ASN A 356 -10.51 36.92 17.11
CA ASN A 356 -9.70 37.27 18.27
C ASN A 356 -9.88 38.73 18.69
N ALA A 357 -10.03 39.67 17.74
CA ALA A 357 -10.34 41.06 18.04
C ALA A 357 -11.70 41.24 18.74
N PHE A 358 -12.72 40.48 18.33
CA PHE A 358 -14.06 40.52 18.93
C PHE A 358 -14.13 39.86 20.32
N SER A 359 -13.30 38.85 20.58
CA SER A 359 -13.20 38.22 21.91
C SER A 359 -12.48 39.11 22.94
N LYS A 360 -11.60 40.01 22.48
CA LYS A 360 -10.82 40.90 23.36
C LYS A 360 -11.61 42.14 23.81
N SER A 361 -12.66 42.52 23.09
CA SER A 361 -13.56 43.63 23.46
C SER A 361 -14.71 43.25 24.40
N LEU A 362 -14.88 41.96 24.71
CA LEU A 362 -16.00 41.43 25.49
C LEU A 362 -15.58 40.83 26.86
N GLY A 363 -14.32 40.99 27.25
CA GLY A 363 -13.73 40.34 28.43
C GLY A 363 -12.99 41.29 29.39
N ALA A 364 -13.43 42.54 29.51
CA ALA A 364 -12.88 43.49 30.47
C ALA A 364 -13.93 43.82 31.54
N GLU A 365 -14.18 42.88 32.46
CA GLU A 365 -14.74 43.13 33.80
C GLU A 365 -14.78 41.81 34.60
N SER A 366 -13.69 41.53 35.32
CA SER A 366 -13.72 40.83 36.61
C SER A 366 -12.30 40.85 37.20
N ASP A 367 -12.00 41.92 37.92
CA ASP A 367 -11.04 41.88 39.02
C ASP A 367 -11.48 40.83 40.03
N LEU A 368 -10.54 40.02 40.54
CA LEU A 368 -10.41 39.59 41.94
C LEU A 368 -9.30 38.53 42.06
N GLY A 369 -8.27 38.85 42.86
CA GLY A 369 -7.41 37.87 43.52
C GLY A 369 -6.01 37.70 42.95
N GLY A 370 -5.11 38.61 43.32
CA GLY A 370 -3.67 38.38 43.20
C GLY A 370 -3.21 37.35 44.22
N GLU A 371 -2.77 36.18 43.75
CA GLU A 371 -1.84 35.32 44.47
C GLU A 371 -0.65 35.04 43.55
N SER A 372 0.47 35.65 43.92
CA SER A 372 1.78 35.45 43.31
C SER A 372 2.26 34.02 43.52
N LEU A 373 2.42 33.27 42.44
CA LEU A 373 3.14 32.00 42.42
C LEU A 373 4.62 32.26 42.76
N ILE A 374 5.03 31.90 43.98
CA ILE A 374 6.43 31.81 44.38
C ILE A 374 6.98 30.49 43.82
N ILE A 375 7.95 30.58 42.91
CA ILE A 375 8.73 29.45 42.41
C ILE A 375 9.91 29.25 43.37
N PRO A 376 10.08 28.09 44.03
CA PRO A 376 11.30 27.82 44.77
C PRO A 376 12.43 27.45 43.79
N GLU A 377 13.52 28.22 43.85
CA GLU A 377 14.79 27.87 43.20
C GLU A 377 15.38 26.62 43.87
N THR A 378 15.59 25.58 43.07
CA THR A 378 16.29 24.36 43.50
C THR A 378 17.79 24.61 43.52
N SER A 379 18.39 24.42 44.70
CA SER A 379 19.84 24.20 44.89
C SER A 379 20.24 22.79 44.48
#